data_AF-A0A9D6M1Q0-F1
#
_entry.id   AF-A0A9D6M1Q0-F1
#
_cell.length_a   1.000
_cell.length_b   1.000
_cell.length_c   1.000
_cell.angle_alpha   90.00
_cell.angle_beta   90.00
_cell.angle_gamma   90.00
#
_symmetry.space_group_name_H-M   'P 1'
#
loop_
_entity.id
_entity.type
_entity.pdbx_description
1 polymer ?
#
loop_
_entity_poly.entity_id
_entity_poly.type
_entity_poly.pdbx_seq_one_letter_code
_entity_poly.pdbx_strand_id
1 'polypeptide(L)'
;MSDSKEIIGRGAQDGAKLFRDWFTALTQAAERGEPTAYVFVMGSLAEILTTFDFHLVFPEIHGLQTAVRRVALDYLVAAEDYGYSPDICGYVKADVGIILKNGAHPMGKIPKPTLAILTNACNTYLKWGEIWERMCNARTF
;
A
#
# COMPACT_ATOMS: atom_id res chain seq x y z
N MET A 1 -5.98 39.30 -16.19
CA MET A 1 -4.68 38.59 -16.33
C MET A 1 -4.27 37.99 -14.99
N SER A 2 -5.02 37.00 -14.45
CA SER A 2 -4.76 36.45 -13.10
C SER A 2 -4.69 34.91 -13.00
N ASP A 3 -4.93 34.14 -14.07
CA ASP A 3 -5.09 32.67 -13.95
C ASP A 3 -3.86 31.83 -14.32
N SER A 4 -2.81 32.40 -14.93
CA SER A 4 -1.66 31.60 -15.38
C SER A 4 -0.62 31.31 -14.30
N LYS A 5 -0.74 31.89 -13.10
CA LYS A 5 0.29 31.80 -12.05
C LYS A 5 0.16 30.58 -11.11
N GLU A 6 -0.90 29.79 -11.23
CA GLU A 6 -1.16 28.65 -10.34
C GLU A 6 -0.82 27.26 -10.93
N ILE A 7 -0.28 27.18 -12.15
CA ILE A 7 0.05 25.88 -12.77
C ILE A 7 1.32 25.27 -12.15
N ILE A 8 2.29 26.10 -11.79
CA ILE A 8 3.57 25.65 -11.21
C ILE A 8 3.34 25.28 -9.75
N GLY A 9 3.55 24.00 -9.40
CA GLY A 9 3.39 23.49 -8.04
C GLY A 9 2.02 22.87 -7.76
N ARG A 10 1.01 23.09 -8.60
CA ARG A 10 -0.33 22.49 -8.47
C ARG A 10 -0.29 20.97 -8.33
N GLY A 11 0.46 20.27 -9.19
CA GLY A 11 0.54 18.81 -9.14
C GLY A 11 1.06 18.27 -7.81
N ALA A 12 2.02 18.97 -7.19
CA ALA A 12 2.53 18.59 -5.87
C ALA A 12 1.50 18.88 -4.76
N GLN A 13 0.81 20.02 -4.83
CA GLN A 13 -0.21 20.41 -3.85
C GLN A 13 -1.44 19.50 -3.91
N ASP A 14 -2.03 19.34 -5.10
CA ASP A 14 -3.20 18.51 -5.36
C ASP A 14 -2.87 17.04 -5.08
N GLY A 15 -1.73 16.55 -5.57
CA GLY A 15 -1.27 15.19 -5.31
C GLY A 15 -1.09 14.92 -3.82
N ALA A 16 -0.45 15.82 -3.08
CA ALA A 16 -0.29 15.67 -1.64
C ALA A 16 -1.64 15.69 -0.89
N LYS A 17 -2.62 16.46 -1.37
CA LYS A 17 -3.99 16.44 -0.83
C LYS A 17 -4.64 15.08 -1.07
N LEU A 18 -4.63 14.58 -2.31
CA LEU A 18 -5.21 13.28 -2.66
C LEU A 18 -4.58 12.13 -1.87
N PHE A 19 -3.25 12.15 -1.68
CA PHE A 19 -2.57 11.17 -0.84
C PHE A 19 -3.03 11.20 0.62
N ARG A 20 -3.16 12.40 1.22
CA ARG A 20 -3.66 12.53 2.60
C ARG A 20 -5.10 12.02 2.74
N ASP A 21 -5.96 12.37 1.79
CA ASP A 21 -7.35 11.95 1.79
C ASP A 21 -7.44 10.42 1.69
N TRP A 22 -6.65 9.80 0.80
CA TRP A 22 -6.58 8.34 0.66
C TRP A 22 -6.08 7.63 1.92
N PHE A 23 -4.96 8.05 2.51
CA PHE A 23 -4.47 7.44 3.77
C PHE A 23 -5.44 7.63 4.95
N THR A 24 -6.17 8.75 4.98
CA THR A 24 -7.21 8.99 5.98
C THR A 24 -8.35 7.98 5.82
N ALA A 25 -8.81 7.76 4.58
CA ALA A 25 -9.83 6.75 4.28
C ALA A 25 -9.36 5.33 4.64
N LEU A 26 -8.10 4.99 4.36
CA LEU A 26 -7.53 3.69 4.76
C LEU A 26 -7.50 3.49 6.28
N THR A 27 -7.17 4.56 7.02
CA THR A 27 -7.16 4.52 8.48
C THR A 27 -8.57 4.27 9.03
N GLN A 28 -9.56 4.98 8.49
CA GLN A 28 -10.97 4.79 8.86
C GLN A 28 -11.46 3.38 8.52
N ALA A 29 -11.10 2.86 7.35
CA ALA A 29 -11.44 1.49 6.96
C ALA A 29 -10.83 0.46 7.91
N ALA A 30 -9.58 0.67 8.36
CA ALA A 30 -8.91 -0.18 9.33
C ALA A 30 -9.57 -0.14 10.71
N GLU A 31 -10.13 1.00 11.12
CA GLU A 31 -10.83 1.18 12.40
C GLU A 31 -12.25 0.59 12.38
N ARG A 32 -12.93 0.69 11.23
CA ARG A 32 -14.31 0.24 11.05
C ARG A 32 -14.44 -1.20 10.56
N GLY A 33 -13.33 -1.81 10.13
CA GLY A 33 -13.33 -3.14 9.54
C GLY A 33 -14.01 -3.18 8.17
N GLU A 34 -13.91 -2.09 7.42
CA GLU A 34 -14.47 -1.98 6.07
C GLU A 34 -13.66 -2.82 5.07
N PRO A 35 -14.31 -3.37 4.03
CA PRO A 35 -13.65 -4.27 3.09
C PRO A 35 -12.55 -3.56 2.30
N THR A 36 -11.37 -4.18 2.23
CA THR A 36 -10.24 -3.62 1.48
C THR A 36 -9.70 -4.61 0.46
N ALA A 37 -9.29 -4.07 -0.68
CA ALA A 37 -8.72 -4.85 -1.77
C ALA A 37 -7.27 -4.41 -2.01
N TYR A 38 -6.36 -5.37 -1.90
CA TYR A 38 -4.97 -5.15 -2.26
C TYR A 38 -4.80 -5.39 -3.75
N VAL A 39 -4.27 -4.39 -4.46
CA VAL A 39 -4.01 -4.47 -5.89
C VAL A 39 -2.66 -3.86 -6.21
N PHE A 40 -1.97 -4.45 -7.17
CA PHE A 40 -0.73 -3.86 -7.69
C PHE A 40 -1.05 -2.67 -8.60
N VAL A 41 -0.15 -1.70 -8.65
CA VAL A 41 -0.21 -0.54 -9.55
C VAL A 41 -0.22 -1.03 -11.00
N MET A 42 0.65 -1.99 -11.33
CA MET A 42 0.60 -2.68 -12.61
C MET A 42 -0.58 -3.65 -12.64
N GLY A 43 -1.43 -3.55 -13.66
CA GLY A 43 -2.59 -4.45 -13.81
C GLY A 43 -3.69 -4.21 -12.77
N SER A 44 -3.77 -3.00 -12.21
CA SER A 44 -4.81 -2.63 -11.25
C SER A 44 -6.22 -2.77 -11.83
N LEU A 45 -7.14 -3.35 -11.05
CA LEU A 45 -8.59 -3.41 -11.34
C LEU A 45 -9.38 -2.40 -10.48
N ALA A 46 -8.79 -1.22 -10.25
CA ALA A 46 -9.29 -0.22 -9.31
C ALA A 46 -10.76 0.17 -9.55
N GLU A 47 -11.14 0.40 -10.79
CA GLU A 47 -12.48 0.86 -11.17
C GLU A 47 -13.56 -0.19 -10.86
N ILE A 48 -13.25 -1.47 -11.13
CA ILE A 48 -14.16 -2.58 -10.83
C ILE A 48 -14.35 -2.67 -9.32
N LEU A 49 -13.25 -2.73 -8.57
CA LEU A 49 -13.28 -2.92 -7.12
C LEU A 49 -13.94 -1.74 -6.39
N THR A 50 -13.71 -0.52 -6.86
CA THR A 50 -14.34 0.69 -6.29
C THR A 50 -15.85 0.69 -6.52
N THR A 51 -16.34 0.10 -7.61
CA THR A 51 -17.78 -0.05 -7.87
C THR A 51 -18.47 -0.97 -6.84
N PHE A 52 -17.69 -1.81 -6.15
CA PHE A 52 -18.15 -2.68 -5.06
C PHE A 52 -17.76 -2.14 -3.67
N ASP A 53 -17.48 -0.84 -3.56
CA ASP A 53 -17.18 -0.15 -2.29
C ASP A 53 -15.93 -0.67 -1.56
N PHE A 54 -14.97 -1.28 -2.27
CA PHE A 54 -13.69 -1.66 -1.68
C PHE A 54 -12.77 -0.45 -1.50
N HIS A 55 -12.13 -0.35 -0.33
CA HIS A 55 -10.99 0.54 -0.14
C HIS A 55 -9.75 -0.08 -0.78
N LEU A 56 -9.17 0.60 -1.76
CA LEU A 56 -8.00 0.11 -2.47
C LEU A 56 -6.70 0.39 -1.72
N VAL A 57 -5.89 -0.64 -1.55
CA VAL A 57 -4.54 -0.54 -1.02
C VAL A 57 -3.55 -0.93 -2.11
N PHE A 58 -2.58 -0.05 -2.36
CA PHE A 58 -1.51 -0.26 -3.34
C PHE A 58 -0.19 -0.48 -2.59
N PRO A 59 0.29 -1.72 -2.48
CA PRO A 59 1.38 -2.04 -1.58
C PRO A 59 2.73 -1.51 -2.04
N GLU A 60 2.92 -1.34 -3.35
CA GLU A 60 4.05 -0.59 -3.91
C GLU A 60 4.06 0.87 -3.44
N ILE A 61 2.88 1.48 -3.34
CA ILE A 61 2.74 2.89 -3.00
C ILE A 61 2.97 3.11 -1.52
N HIS A 62 2.32 2.37 -0.62
CA HIS A 62 2.58 2.56 0.82
C HIS A 62 4.00 2.12 1.19
N GLY A 63 4.55 1.07 0.56
CA GLY A 63 5.95 0.71 0.71
C GLY A 63 6.88 1.85 0.32
N LEU A 64 6.69 2.43 -0.87
CA LEU A 64 7.46 3.59 -1.36
C LEU A 64 7.33 4.81 -0.44
N GLN A 65 6.15 5.07 0.14
CA GLN A 65 5.94 6.21 1.04
C GLN A 65 6.81 6.14 2.31
N THR A 66 7.17 4.94 2.77
CA THR A 66 8.14 4.81 3.88
C THR A 66 9.54 5.32 3.48
N ALA A 67 9.95 5.08 2.23
CA ALA A 67 11.24 5.51 1.70
C ALA A 67 11.27 7.02 1.44
N VAL A 68 10.21 7.57 0.83
CA VAL A 68 10.04 9.02 0.62
C VAL A 68 10.12 9.79 1.93
N ARG A 69 9.59 9.21 3.01
CA ARG A 69 9.62 9.77 4.37
C ARG A 69 10.88 9.46 5.17
N ARG A 70 11.85 8.74 4.58
CA ARG A 70 13.13 8.36 5.20
C ARG A 70 12.97 7.53 6.48
N VAL A 71 11.95 6.67 6.52
CA VAL A 71 11.70 5.75 7.65
C VAL A 71 11.62 4.29 7.21
N ALA A 72 11.95 3.98 5.95
CA ALA A 72 11.88 2.62 5.40
C ALA A 72 12.73 1.61 6.19
N LEU A 73 13.91 2.02 6.69
CA LEU A 73 14.86 1.12 7.35
C LEU A 73 14.21 0.32 8.49
N ASP A 74 13.39 0.98 9.32
CA ASP A 74 12.71 0.33 10.45
C ASP A 74 11.70 -0.74 10.03
N TYR A 75 11.17 -0.68 8.81
CA TYR A 75 10.26 -1.69 8.25
C TYR A 75 11.05 -2.80 7.57
N LEU A 76 12.12 -2.46 6.86
CA LEU A 76 13.00 -3.42 6.20
C LEU A 76 13.68 -4.34 7.22
N VAL A 77 14.27 -3.77 8.27
CA VAL A 77 14.92 -4.52 9.36
C VAL A 77 13.91 -5.42 10.06
N ALA A 78 12.69 -4.94 10.32
CA ALA A 78 11.65 -5.76 10.93
C ALA A 78 11.29 -7.01 10.09
N ALA A 79 11.28 -6.88 8.76
CA ALA A 79 11.06 -8.02 7.86
C ALA A 79 12.28 -8.95 7.79
N GLU A 80 13.49 -8.41 7.80
CA GLU A 80 14.74 -9.19 7.81
C GLU A 80 14.90 -10.00 9.10
N ASP A 81 14.65 -9.37 10.25
CA ASP A 81 14.66 -10.01 11.58
C ASP A 81 13.57 -11.10 11.68
N TYR A 82 12.45 -10.93 10.99
CA TYR A 82 11.41 -11.96 10.89
C TYR A 82 11.85 -13.17 10.03
N GLY A 83 12.87 -13.01 9.18
CA GLY A 83 13.47 -14.08 8.39
C GLY A 83 13.40 -13.89 6.87
N TYR A 84 12.98 -12.73 6.37
CA TYR A 84 13.03 -12.45 4.93
C TYR A 84 14.45 -12.09 4.48
N SER A 85 14.90 -12.65 3.37
CA SER A 85 16.26 -12.38 2.86
C SER A 85 16.44 -10.88 2.54
N PRO A 86 17.60 -10.29 2.87
CA PRO A 86 17.90 -8.90 2.52
C PRO A 86 17.94 -8.68 0.99
N ASP A 87 18.12 -9.73 0.19
CA ASP A 87 18.26 -9.67 -1.27
C ASP A 87 16.91 -9.63 -2.04
N ILE A 88 15.77 -9.68 -1.34
CA ILE A 88 14.45 -9.55 -1.99
C ILE A 88 14.02 -8.10 -2.16
N CYS A 89 12.98 -7.89 -2.96
CA CYS A 89 12.41 -6.56 -3.23
C CYS A 89 12.11 -5.76 -1.94
N GLY A 90 12.61 -4.52 -1.89
CA GLY A 90 12.38 -3.61 -0.77
C GLY A 90 10.90 -3.30 -0.51
N TYR A 91 10.05 -3.27 -1.54
CA TYR A 91 8.61 -3.07 -1.34
C TYR A 91 7.96 -4.23 -0.59
N VAL A 92 8.35 -5.48 -0.90
CA VAL A 92 7.87 -6.67 -0.17
C VAL A 92 8.30 -6.58 1.29
N LYS A 93 9.58 -6.29 1.55
CA LYS A 93 10.09 -6.14 2.92
C LYS A 93 9.38 -5.01 3.68
N ALA A 94 9.16 -3.86 3.05
CA ALA A 94 8.48 -2.73 3.67
C ALA A 94 7.02 -3.09 4.02
N ASP A 95 6.30 -3.76 3.12
CA ASP A 95 4.92 -4.20 3.36
C ASP A 95 4.83 -5.27 4.45
N VAL A 96 5.71 -6.28 4.43
CA VAL A 96 5.83 -7.25 5.53
C VAL A 96 6.09 -6.53 6.85
N GLY A 97 7.01 -5.57 6.88
CA GLY A 97 7.29 -4.77 8.07
C GLY A 97 6.06 -4.01 8.57
N ILE A 98 5.23 -3.48 7.67
CA ILE A 98 3.96 -2.81 8.01
C ILE A 98 2.96 -3.83 8.59
N ILE A 99 2.84 -5.02 7.99
CA ILE A 99 1.97 -6.11 8.49
C ILE A 99 2.41 -6.52 9.90
N LEU A 100 3.70 -6.73 10.13
CA LEU A 100 4.28 -7.08 11.44
C LEU A 100 4.03 -6.00 12.49
N LYS A 101 3.99 -4.72 12.08
CA LYS A 101 3.62 -3.58 12.92
C LYS A 101 2.10 -3.32 12.96
N ASN A 102 1.28 -4.32 12.63
CA ASN A 102 -0.18 -4.26 12.67
C ASN A 102 -0.77 -3.09 11.87
N GLY A 103 -0.17 -2.80 10.70
CA GLY A 103 -0.62 -1.76 9.78
C GLY A 103 -0.12 -0.35 10.13
N ALA A 104 0.70 -0.17 11.17
CA ALA A 104 1.21 1.16 11.52
C ALA A 104 2.08 1.74 10.40
N HIS A 105 1.73 2.93 9.92
CA HIS A 105 2.43 3.64 8.84
C HIS A 105 2.52 5.14 9.17
N PRO A 106 3.54 5.89 8.70
CA PRO A 106 3.71 7.30 9.07
C PRO A 106 2.57 8.23 8.63
N MET A 107 1.72 7.77 7.70
CA MET A 107 0.56 8.49 7.20
C MET A 107 -0.77 8.06 7.83
N GLY A 108 -0.78 7.02 8.68
CA GLY A 108 -2.01 6.45 9.23
C GLY A 108 -1.90 4.96 9.50
N LYS A 109 -3.02 4.24 9.35
CA LYS A 109 -3.07 2.79 9.52
C LYS A 109 -3.48 2.12 8.22
N ILE A 110 -2.66 1.17 7.76
CA ILE A 110 -2.95 0.35 6.59
C ILE A 110 -3.84 -0.82 7.04
N PRO A 111 -5.06 -0.96 6.48
CA PRO A 111 -5.95 -2.07 6.79
C PRO A 111 -5.41 -3.38 6.21
N LYS A 112 -5.73 -4.52 6.83
CA LYS A 112 -5.42 -5.84 6.28
C LYS A 112 -6.30 -6.13 5.05
N PRO A 113 -5.78 -6.85 4.03
CA PRO A 113 -6.56 -7.19 2.85
C PRO A 113 -7.73 -8.12 3.19
N THR A 114 -8.93 -7.78 2.71
CA THR A 114 -10.05 -8.74 2.62
C THR A 114 -9.85 -9.67 1.43
N LEU A 115 -9.41 -9.10 0.31
CA LEU A 115 -8.99 -9.82 -0.88
C LEU A 115 -7.74 -9.17 -1.48
N ALA A 116 -6.99 -9.93 -2.26
CA ALA A 116 -5.90 -9.43 -3.07
C ALA A 116 -6.06 -9.90 -4.51
N ILE A 117 -5.95 -8.98 -5.48
CA ILE A 117 -5.89 -9.33 -6.91
C ILE A 117 -4.46 -9.19 -7.37
N LEU A 118 -3.90 -10.30 -7.85
CA LEU A 118 -2.53 -10.38 -8.29
C LEU A 118 -2.44 -10.12 -9.79
N THR A 119 -1.27 -9.66 -10.21
CA THR A 119 -0.87 -9.66 -11.63
C THR A 119 0.43 -10.47 -11.76
N ASN A 120 0.65 -11.05 -12.94
CA ASN A 120 1.85 -11.83 -13.24
C ASN A 120 3.00 -10.97 -13.81
N ALA A 121 3.02 -9.66 -13.51
CA ALA A 121 4.04 -8.74 -13.99
C ALA A 121 5.47 -9.16 -13.60
N CYS A 122 5.66 -9.73 -12.40
CA CYS A 122 6.91 -10.41 -12.03
C CYS A 122 6.67 -11.54 -11.02
N ASN A 123 7.60 -12.48 -10.92
CA ASN A 123 7.51 -13.63 -10.00
C ASN A 123 7.37 -13.20 -8.53
N THR A 124 7.92 -12.04 -8.16
CA THR A 124 7.79 -11.48 -6.81
C THR A 124 6.33 -11.22 -6.44
N TYR A 125 5.47 -10.83 -7.39
CA TYR A 125 4.07 -10.50 -7.08
C TYR A 125 3.27 -11.75 -6.70
N LEU A 126 3.57 -12.89 -7.33
CA LEU A 126 3.00 -14.18 -6.93
C LEU A 126 3.41 -14.54 -5.50
N LYS A 127 4.71 -14.42 -5.18
CA LYS A 127 5.20 -14.69 -3.82
C LYS A 127 4.62 -13.70 -2.80
N TRP A 128 4.43 -12.44 -3.19
CA TRP A 128 3.84 -11.42 -2.34
C TRP A 128 2.36 -11.72 -2.04
N GLY A 129 1.61 -12.19 -3.03
CA GLY A 129 0.26 -12.72 -2.84
C GLY A 129 0.23 -13.86 -1.81
N GLU A 130 1.10 -14.87 -1.95
CA GLU A 130 1.18 -15.97 -0.97
C GLU A 130 1.53 -15.49 0.45
N ILE A 131 2.28 -14.38 0.59
CA ILE A 131 2.58 -13.77 1.89
C ILE A 131 1.30 -13.21 2.50
N TRP A 132 0.47 -12.50 1.73
CA TRP A 132 -0.81 -11.99 2.22
C TRP A 132 -1.78 -13.11 2.59
N GLU A 133 -1.81 -14.19 1.83
CA GLU A 133 -2.60 -15.37 2.17
C GLU A 133 -2.16 -15.94 3.54
N ARG A 134 -0.85 -16.13 3.75
CA ARG A 134 -0.32 -16.74 4.99
C ARG A 134 -0.38 -15.83 6.21
N MET A 135 -0.06 -14.54 6.06
CA MET A 135 0.07 -13.60 7.18
C MET A 135 -1.24 -12.86 7.49
N CYS A 136 -2.09 -12.66 6.49
CA CYS A 136 -3.32 -11.89 6.63
C CYS A 136 -4.59 -12.73 6.42
N ASN A 137 -4.47 -14.00 6.00
CA ASN A 137 -5.60 -14.86 5.64
C ASN A 137 -6.47 -14.25 4.52
N ALA A 138 -5.82 -13.50 3.62
CA ALA A 138 -6.48 -12.84 2.50
C ALA A 138 -6.79 -13.82 1.38
N ARG A 139 -7.93 -13.63 0.69
CA ARG A 139 -8.25 -14.39 -0.52
C ARG A 139 -7.50 -13.79 -1.70
N THR A 140 -6.59 -14.55 -2.30
CA THR A 140 -5.77 -14.12 -3.44
C THR A 140 -6.33 -14.66 -4.75
N PHE A 141 -6.39 -13.83 -5.79
CA PHE A 141 -6.86 -14.16 -7.14
C PHE A 141 -5.83 -13.78 -8.19
#